data_AF-R7NES6-F1
#
_entry.id   AF-R7NES6-F1
#
_cell.length_a   1.000
_cell.length_b   1.000
_cell.length_c   1.000
_cell.angle_alpha   90.00
_cell.angle_beta   90.00
_cell.angle_gamma   90.00
#
_symmetry.space_group_name_H-M   'P 1'
#
loop_
_entity.id
_entity.type
_entity.pdbx_description
1 polymer ?
#
loop_
_entity_poly.entity_id
_entity_poly.type
_entity_poly.pdbx_seq_one_letter_code
_entity_poly.pdbx_strand_id
1 'polypeptide(L)'
;MKIENLVLGRLRTNCYIVKKNNKCIIIDPGDEAEKIIEACKGYKVEEILVTHHHWDHILALKEIEEQYHLKHNVFLKKSFSYEIIKTPGHASDSLTFYFKDEKVMFTGDFLFFHTIGRCDLETSSIEDMKKSLEEIKKYPDDIKIYPGHGRGSVLGEEKVLFNSYF
;
A
#
# COMPACT_ATOMS: atom_id res chain seq x y z
N MET A 1 11.74 -1.32 -12.44
CA MET A 1 10.47 -1.77 -11.85
C MET A 1 9.33 -1.08 -12.59
N LYS A 2 8.23 -1.77 -12.89
CA LYS A 2 7.00 -1.19 -13.46
C LYS A 2 5.87 -1.36 -12.43
N ILE A 3 5.13 -0.31 -12.16
CA ILE A 3 3.98 -0.33 -11.24
C ILE A 3 2.72 -0.18 -12.09
N GLU A 4 1.80 -1.12 -11.95
CA GLU A 4 0.47 -1.08 -12.55
C GLU A 4 -0.56 -0.88 -11.44
N ASN A 5 -1.43 0.11 -11.59
CA ASN A 5 -2.49 0.41 -10.63
C ASN A 5 -3.83 -0.07 -11.20
N LEU A 6 -4.50 -0.95 -10.46
CA LEU A 6 -5.86 -1.38 -10.71
C LEU A 6 -6.77 -0.71 -9.68
N VAL A 7 -7.73 0.09 -10.15
CA VAL A 7 -8.75 0.69 -9.28
C VAL A 7 -9.93 -0.27 -9.22
N LEU A 8 -10.16 -0.87 -8.06
CA LEU A 8 -11.04 -2.02 -7.89
C LEU A 8 -12.18 -1.74 -6.91
N GLY A 9 -13.30 -2.43 -7.13
CA GLY A 9 -14.42 -2.48 -6.21
C GLY A 9 -15.18 -1.17 -6.03
N ARG A 10 -16.14 -1.17 -5.10
CA ARG A 10 -17.05 -0.03 -4.87
C ARG A 10 -16.37 1.18 -4.23
N LEU A 11 -15.38 0.96 -3.37
CA LEU A 11 -14.60 2.03 -2.74
C LEU A 11 -13.41 2.49 -3.60
N ARG A 12 -13.27 1.94 -4.81
CA ARG A 12 -12.22 2.34 -5.76
C ARG A 12 -10.82 2.23 -5.13
N THR A 13 -10.59 1.12 -4.45
CA THR A 13 -9.33 0.80 -3.79
C THR A 13 -8.25 0.55 -4.85
N ASN A 14 -7.07 1.10 -4.65
CA ASN A 14 -5.91 0.91 -5.50
C ASN A 14 -5.22 -0.40 -5.13
N CYS A 15 -5.30 -1.38 -6.02
CA CYS A 15 -4.49 -2.58 -5.98
C CYS A 15 -3.28 -2.40 -6.90
N TYR A 16 -2.07 -2.63 -6.41
CA TYR A 16 -0.85 -2.44 -7.19
C TYR A 16 -0.21 -3.77 -7.58
N ILE A 17 0.12 -3.90 -8.88
CA ILE A 17 0.95 -4.99 -9.40
C ILE A 17 2.33 -4.43 -9.69
N VAL A 18 3.31 -4.79 -8.85
CA VAL A 18 4.69 -4.32 -8.98
C VAL A 18 5.49 -5.37 -9.72
N LYS A 19 5.92 -5.05 -10.94
CA LYS A 19 6.55 -5.97 -11.90
C LYS A 19 8.05 -5.68 -12.03
N LYS A 20 8.86 -6.74 -12.00
CA LYS A 20 10.32 -6.69 -12.21
C LYS A 20 10.78 -7.99 -12.87
N ASN A 21 11.44 -7.90 -14.02
CA ASN A 21 11.81 -9.04 -14.86
C ASN A 21 10.57 -9.89 -15.20
N ASN A 22 10.59 -11.19 -14.94
CA ASN A 22 9.47 -12.12 -15.11
C ASN A 22 8.68 -12.37 -13.81
N LYS A 23 8.77 -11.47 -12.84
CA LYS A 23 8.18 -11.61 -11.50
C LYS A 23 7.32 -10.42 -11.12
N CYS A 24 6.35 -10.64 -10.25
CA CYS A 24 5.54 -9.57 -9.67
C CYS A 24 5.19 -9.83 -8.21
N ILE A 25 4.77 -8.77 -7.53
CA ILE A 25 4.07 -8.82 -6.25
C ILE A 25 2.74 -8.07 -6.37
N ILE A 26 1.80 -8.45 -5.53
CA ILE A 26 0.46 -7.86 -5.44
C ILE A 26 0.41 -7.07 -4.13
N ILE A 27 -0.08 -5.84 -4.15
CA ILE A 27 -0.29 -5.01 -2.96
C ILE A 27 -1.76 -4.62 -2.90
N ASP A 28 -2.41 -4.91 -1.77
CA ASP A 28 -3.83 -4.62 -1.46
C ASP A 28 -4.82 -5.21 -2.47
N PRO A 29 -4.96 -6.55 -2.52
CA PRO A 29 -5.96 -7.24 -3.36
C PRO A 29 -7.39 -6.98 -2.85
N GLY A 30 -7.89 -5.80 -3.17
CA GLY A 30 -9.12 -5.24 -2.61
C GLY A 30 -10.42 -5.89 -3.06
N ASP A 31 -10.58 -6.14 -4.37
CA ASP A 31 -11.79 -6.71 -4.97
C ASP A 31 -11.44 -7.26 -6.37
N GLU A 32 -12.41 -7.81 -7.11
CA GLU A 32 -12.30 -8.16 -8.53
C GLU A 32 -11.07 -9.04 -8.88
N ALA A 33 -10.92 -10.16 -8.18
CA ALA A 33 -9.76 -11.06 -8.26
C ALA A 33 -9.36 -11.42 -9.70
N GLU A 34 -10.32 -11.65 -10.60
CA GLU A 34 -10.04 -11.95 -12.02
C GLU A 34 -9.18 -10.88 -12.71
N LYS A 35 -9.41 -9.59 -12.42
CA LYS A 35 -8.61 -8.48 -12.97
C LYS A 35 -7.17 -8.51 -12.44
N ILE A 36 -7.01 -8.81 -11.16
CA ILE A 36 -5.69 -8.95 -10.51
C ILE A 36 -4.94 -10.12 -11.15
N ILE A 37 -5.61 -11.26 -11.36
CA ILE A 37 -5.04 -12.46 -11.96
C ILE A 37 -4.60 -12.20 -13.41
N GLU A 38 -5.45 -11.55 -14.22
CA GLU A 38 -5.10 -11.21 -15.61
C GLU A 38 -3.92 -10.21 -15.65
N ALA A 39 -3.87 -9.23 -14.75
CA ALA A 39 -2.74 -8.31 -14.66
C ALA A 39 -1.42 -9.00 -14.28
N CYS A 40 -1.47 -10.13 -13.58
CA CYS A 40 -0.29 -10.93 -13.22
C CYS A 40 0.14 -11.92 -14.31
N LYS A 41 -0.63 -12.09 -15.39
CA LYS A 41 -0.36 -13.07 -16.45
C LYS A 41 1.01 -12.86 -17.10
N GLY A 42 1.74 -13.96 -17.26
CA GLY A 42 3.12 -13.94 -17.78
C GLY A 42 4.19 -13.60 -16.75
N TYR A 43 3.81 -13.34 -15.50
CA TYR A 43 4.73 -13.11 -14.38
C TYR A 43 4.55 -14.19 -13.31
N LYS A 44 5.65 -14.52 -12.62
CA LYS A 44 5.61 -15.32 -11.41
C LYS A 44 5.28 -14.41 -10.23
N VAL A 45 4.13 -14.59 -9.60
CA VAL A 45 3.78 -13.92 -8.34
C VAL A 45 4.68 -14.46 -7.22
N GLU A 46 5.42 -13.59 -6.55
CA GLU A 46 6.35 -13.99 -5.49
C GLU A 46 5.80 -13.76 -4.09
N GLU A 47 5.03 -12.69 -3.90
CA GLU A 47 4.52 -12.22 -2.61
C GLU A 47 3.19 -11.45 -2.80
N ILE A 48 2.36 -11.50 -1.77
CA ILE A 48 1.15 -10.68 -1.61
C ILE A 48 1.39 -9.81 -0.38
N LEU A 49 1.21 -8.51 -0.51
CA LEU A 49 1.36 -7.54 0.57
C LEU A 49 0.01 -6.88 0.83
N VAL A 50 -0.28 -6.68 2.11
CA VAL A 50 -1.48 -5.99 2.56
C VAL A 50 -1.04 -4.88 3.51
N THR A 51 -1.42 -3.64 3.20
CA THR A 51 -1.08 -2.46 4.00
C THR A 51 -1.84 -2.48 5.32
N HIS A 52 -3.11 -2.87 5.31
CA HIS A 52 -3.96 -3.02 6.50
C HIS A 52 -5.22 -3.85 6.17
N HIS A 53 -5.93 -4.33 7.20
CA HIS A 53 -7.05 -5.27 7.04
C HIS A 53 -8.44 -4.64 7.05
N HIS A 54 -8.61 -3.44 6.49
CA HIS A 54 -9.96 -3.00 6.12
C HIS A 54 -10.48 -3.82 4.94
N TRP A 55 -11.79 -4.04 4.96
CA TRP A 55 -12.44 -5.04 4.11
C TRP A 55 -12.18 -4.79 2.63
N ASP A 56 -12.21 -3.54 2.19
CA ASP A 56 -12.04 -3.15 0.78
C ASP A 56 -10.60 -3.28 0.26
N HIS A 57 -9.62 -3.53 1.15
CA HIS A 57 -8.25 -3.89 0.79
C HIS A 57 -8.02 -5.41 0.71
N ILE A 58 -8.99 -6.23 1.14
CA ILE A 58 -8.83 -7.67 1.29
C ILE A 58 -9.97 -8.54 0.75
N LEU A 59 -11.00 -8.01 0.06
CA LEU A 59 -12.11 -8.86 -0.41
C LEU A 59 -11.64 -9.94 -1.39
N ALA A 60 -10.67 -9.62 -2.25
CA ALA A 60 -10.08 -10.59 -3.18
C ALA A 60 -8.93 -11.40 -2.55
N LEU A 61 -8.46 -11.06 -1.34
CA LEU A 61 -7.26 -11.63 -0.74
C LEU A 61 -7.29 -13.15 -0.67
N LYS A 62 -8.39 -13.74 -0.17
CA LYS A 62 -8.50 -15.19 -0.02
C LYS A 62 -8.37 -15.92 -1.36
N GLU A 63 -9.05 -15.43 -2.39
CA GLU A 63 -9.00 -16.02 -3.73
C GLU A 63 -7.60 -15.90 -4.35
N ILE A 64 -6.93 -14.76 -4.17
CA ILE A 64 -5.55 -14.54 -4.63
C ILE A 64 -4.55 -15.44 -3.88
N GLU A 65 -4.70 -15.61 -2.56
CA GLU A 65 -3.88 -16.54 -1.78
C GLU A 65 -4.02 -17.99 -2.27
N GLU A 66 -5.26 -18.43 -2.53
CA GLU A 66 -5.56 -19.77 -3.04
C GLU A 66 -5.01 -19.98 -4.46
N GLN A 67 -5.19 -18.99 -5.34
CA GLN A 67 -4.72 -19.04 -6.74
C GLN A 67 -3.19 -19.16 -6.86
N TYR A 68 -2.44 -18.47 -6.01
CA TYR A 68 -0.97 -18.45 -6.09
C TYR A 68 -0.29 -19.33 -5.04
N HIS A 69 -1.06 -19.96 -4.14
CA HIS A 69 -0.56 -20.73 -3.01
C HIS A 69 0.43 -19.94 -2.14
N LEU A 70 0.09 -18.67 -1.87
CA LEU A 70 0.89 -17.75 -1.08
C LEU A 70 0.06 -17.22 0.08
N LYS A 71 0.73 -16.93 1.20
CA LYS A 71 0.17 -16.15 2.29
C LYS A 71 0.65 -14.71 2.20
N HIS A 72 -0.25 -13.77 2.44
CA HIS A 72 0.14 -12.36 2.48
C HIS A 72 1.04 -12.06 3.68
N ASN A 73 1.85 -11.00 3.54
CA ASN A 73 2.67 -10.46 4.62
C ASN A 73 3.62 -11.47 5.31
N VAL A 74 4.06 -12.52 4.59
CA VAL A 74 5.14 -13.42 5.04
C VAL A 74 6.53 -12.77 4.90
N PHE A 75 6.63 -11.67 4.14
CA PHE A 75 7.82 -10.84 3.98
C PHE A 75 9.07 -11.63 3.57
N LEU A 76 8.96 -12.39 2.48
CA LEU A 76 10.04 -13.22 1.97
C LEU A 76 11.15 -12.38 1.33
N LYS A 77 10.85 -11.14 0.92
CA LYS A 77 11.76 -10.15 0.33
C LYS A 77 12.66 -10.77 -0.76
N LYS A 78 12.06 -11.51 -1.69
CA LYS A 78 12.76 -12.29 -2.73
C LYS A 78 13.43 -11.37 -3.76
N SER A 79 12.76 -11.14 -4.89
CA SER A 79 13.31 -10.29 -5.96
C SER A 79 13.00 -8.81 -5.76
N PHE A 80 12.23 -8.52 -4.72
CA PHE A 80 11.74 -7.20 -4.36
C PHE A 80 12.30 -6.86 -2.97
N SER A 81 13.10 -5.80 -2.92
CA SER A 81 13.68 -5.30 -1.67
C SER A 81 12.87 -4.09 -1.21
N TYR A 82 12.34 -4.18 0.00
CA TYR A 82 11.58 -3.09 0.61
C TYR A 82 11.74 -3.10 2.14
N GLU A 83 11.59 -1.91 2.70
CA GLU A 83 11.45 -1.67 4.12
C GLU A 83 9.96 -1.71 4.50
N ILE A 84 9.67 -2.19 5.71
CA ILE A 84 8.32 -2.19 6.27
C ILE A 84 8.32 -1.17 7.38
N ILE A 85 7.47 -0.16 7.25
CA ILE A 85 7.34 0.94 8.20
C ILE A 85 5.96 0.79 8.84
N LYS A 86 5.90 0.72 10.17
CA LYS A 86 4.61 0.78 10.86
C LYS A 86 4.09 2.20 10.77
N THR A 87 2.90 2.37 10.24
CA THR A 87 2.24 3.67 10.09
C THR A 87 0.82 3.60 10.65
N PRO A 88 0.63 3.21 11.93
CA PRO A 88 -0.68 3.16 12.55
C PRO A 88 -1.33 4.54 12.59
N GLY A 89 -2.65 4.55 12.62
CA GLY A 89 -3.44 5.77 12.77
C GLY A 89 -4.80 5.63 12.13
N HIS A 90 -4.84 5.23 10.86
CA HIS A 90 -6.08 4.85 10.19
C HIS A 90 -6.58 3.48 10.66
N ALA A 91 -5.67 2.51 10.70
CA ALA A 91 -5.87 1.24 11.38
C ALA A 91 -4.62 0.94 12.22
N SER A 92 -4.78 0.17 13.30
CA SER A 92 -3.69 -0.16 14.22
C SER A 92 -2.61 -1.07 13.61
N ASP A 93 -2.95 -1.80 12.56
CA ASP A 93 -2.08 -2.71 11.82
C ASP A 93 -1.49 -2.09 10.54
N SER A 94 -1.73 -0.79 10.28
CA SER A 94 -1.30 -0.13 9.05
C SER A 94 0.22 -0.17 8.85
N LEU A 95 0.62 -0.58 7.64
CA LEU A 95 1.98 -0.69 7.16
C LEU A 95 2.18 0.14 5.90
N THR A 96 3.34 0.77 5.80
CA THR A 96 3.87 1.36 4.56
C THR A 96 5.02 0.50 4.04
N PHE A 97 4.99 0.18 2.75
CA PHE A 97 6.08 -0.55 2.07
C PHE A 97 6.95 0.40 1.27
N TYR A 98 8.21 0.56 1.69
CA TYR A 98 9.16 1.49 1.08
C TYR A 98 10.20 0.77 0.23
N PHE A 99 10.16 1.02 -1.08
CA PHE A 99 11.12 0.52 -2.07
C PHE A 99 12.19 1.58 -2.30
N LYS A 100 13.28 1.48 -1.53
CA LYS A 100 14.33 2.51 -1.46
C LYS A 100 15.02 2.77 -2.80
N ASP A 101 15.34 1.71 -3.55
CA ASP A 101 16.07 1.83 -4.81
C ASP A 101 15.24 2.54 -5.88
N GLU A 102 13.91 2.34 -5.84
CA GLU A 102 12.97 2.96 -6.76
C GLU A 102 12.35 4.27 -6.25
N LYS A 103 12.64 4.66 -4.99
CA LYS A 103 12.08 5.83 -4.30
C LYS A 103 10.54 5.87 -4.36
N VAL A 104 9.90 4.76 -4.00
CA VAL A 104 8.43 4.68 -3.94
C VAL A 104 7.96 4.09 -2.61
N MET A 105 6.84 4.61 -2.11
CA MET A 105 6.13 4.09 -0.94
C MET A 105 4.71 3.71 -1.33
N PHE A 106 4.28 2.52 -0.91
CA PHE A 106 2.88 2.12 -0.89
C PHE A 106 2.35 2.36 0.52
N THR A 107 1.49 3.35 0.68
CA THR A 107 1.10 3.90 1.98
C THR A 107 -0.24 3.37 2.48
N GLY A 108 -0.99 2.62 1.66
CA GLY A 108 -2.36 2.25 1.99
C GLY A 108 -3.17 3.49 2.37
N ASP A 109 -3.91 3.38 3.45
CA ASP A 109 -4.78 4.47 3.94
C ASP A 109 -4.13 5.33 5.01
N PHE A 110 -2.81 5.28 5.15
CA PHE A 110 -2.08 6.20 6.02
C PHE A 110 -2.03 7.62 5.41
N LEU A 111 -1.49 7.73 4.19
CA LEU A 111 -1.23 9.01 3.53
C LEU A 111 -1.71 8.99 2.09
N PHE A 112 -2.56 9.97 1.74
CA PHE A 112 -3.13 10.17 0.41
C PHE A 112 -2.57 11.43 -0.24
N PHE A 113 -3.04 11.71 -1.46
CA PHE A 113 -2.85 13.03 -2.07
C PHE A 113 -3.63 14.10 -1.29
N HIS A 114 -2.92 15.02 -0.65
CA HIS A 114 -3.44 16.19 0.08
C HIS A 114 -4.36 15.88 1.27
N THR A 115 -4.28 14.66 1.81
CA THR A 115 -5.04 14.26 3.02
C THR A 115 -4.47 12.97 3.62
N ILE A 116 -5.03 12.53 4.73
CA ILE A 116 -4.66 11.32 5.48
C ILE A 116 -5.87 10.40 5.65
N GLY A 117 -5.61 9.17 6.08
CA GLY A 117 -6.62 8.26 6.59
C GLY A 117 -7.51 8.89 7.65
N ARG A 118 -8.80 8.59 7.61
CA ARG A 118 -9.72 8.93 8.71
C ARG A 118 -9.29 8.22 9.99
N CYS A 119 -9.47 8.87 11.14
CA CYS A 119 -9.07 8.38 12.46
C CYS A 119 -10.24 8.32 13.46
N ASP A 120 -11.42 7.97 12.99
CA ASP A 120 -12.68 7.85 13.74
C ASP A 120 -13.33 6.45 13.63
N LEU A 121 -12.56 5.44 13.22
CA LEU A 121 -12.95 4.02 13.20
C LEU A 121 -12.45 3.29 14.45
N GLU A 122 -12.97 2.10 14.71
CA GLU A 122 -12.73 1.32 15.94
C GLU A 122 -11.25 1.10 16.28
N THR A 123 -10.41 0.80 15.28
CA THR A 123 -8.97 0.53 15.47
C THR A 123 -8.07 1.73 15.17
N SER A 124 -8.65 2.90 14.94
CA SER A 124 -7.94 4.10 14.52
C SER A 124 -7.51 4.97 15.71
N SER A 125 -6.49 5.80 15.54
CA SER A 125 -6.01 6.76 16.56
C SER A 125 -5.36 7.97 15.90
N ILE A 126 -5.84 9.16 16.25
CA ILE A 126 -5.26 10.41 15.77
C ILE A 126 -3.87 10.68 16.36
N GLU A 127 -3.62 10.24 17.59
CA GLU A 127 -2.29 10.33 18.22
C GLU A 127 -1.27 9.47 17.50
N ASP A 128 -1.64 8.24 17.11
CA ASP A 128 -0.75 7.36 16.38
C ASP A 128 -0.56 7.84 14.93
N MET A 129 -1.59 8.38 14.29
CA MET A 129 -1.47 9.04 12.99
C MET A 129 -0.43 10.17 13.03
N LYS A 130 -0.49 11.04 14.05
CA LYS A 130 0.50 12.13 14.25
C LYS A 130 1.92 11.58 14.41
N LYS A 131 2.11 10.54 15.23
CA LYS A 131 3.43 9.89 15.39
C LYS A 131 3.92 9.30 14.07
N SER A 132 3.06 8.61 13.34
CA SER A 132 3.38 8.02 12.03
C SER A 132 3.80 9.07 11.01
N LEU A 133 3.15 10.25 11.00
CA LEU A 133 3.55 11.39 10.19
C LEU A 133 4.92 11.95 10.62
N GLU A 134 5.23 12.04 11.91
CA GLU A 134 6.57 12.45 12.36
C GLU A 134 7.66 11.43 11.97
N GLU A 135 7.35 10.13 11.98
CA GLU A 135 8.28 9.11 11.50
C GLU A 135 8.50 9.22 9.99
N ILE A 136 7.45 9.39 9.19
CA ILE A 136 7.58 9.48 7.73
C ILE A 136 8.29 10.76 7.27
N LYS A 137 8.26 11.84 8.07
CA LYS A 137 9.01 13.09 7.79
C LYS A 137 10.51 12.86 7.63
N LYS A 138 11.07 11.79 8.22
CA LYS A 138 12.51 11.47 8.19
C LYS A 138 13.00 10.96 6.84
N TYR A 139 12.10 10.54 5.94
CA TYR A 139 12.46 10.00 4.63
C TYR A 139 12.65 11.10 3.58
N PRO A 140 13.40 10.88 2.49
CA PRO A 140 13.60 11.87 1.41
C PRO A 140 12.30 12.41 0.79
N ASP A 141 12.32 13.68 0.38
CA ASP A 141 11.15 14.37 -0.18
C ASP A 141 10.77 13.89 -1.59
N ASP A 142 11.71 13.33 -2.35
CA ASP A 142 11.51 12.93 -3.75
C ASP A 142 10.89 11.53 -3.91
N ILE A 143 10.40 10.95 -2.82
CA ILE A 143 9.72 9.65 -2.81
C ILE A 143 8.30 9.80 -3.38
N LYS A 144 7.95 8.96 -4.36
CA LYS A 144 6.58 8.88 -4.89
C LYS A 144 5.69 8.06 -3.95
N ILE A 145 4.49 8.56 -3.71
CA ILE A 145 3.48 7.93 -2.84
C ILE A 145 2.41 7.26 -3.70
N TYR A 146 2.12 6.01 -3.37
CA TYR A 146 1.08 5.15 -3.96
C TYR A 146 0.07 4.78 -2.86
N PRO A 147 -1.03 5.53 -2.72
CA PRO A 147 -1.97 5.34 -1.62
C PRO A 147 -2.99 4.23 -1.90
N GLY A 148 -3.74 3.86 -0.87
CA GLY A 148 -4.86 2.92 -0.93
C GLY A 148 -6.05 3.42 -1.74
N HIS A 149 -6.25 4.73 -1.83
CA HIS A 149 -7.32 5.34 -2.64
C HIS A 149 -6.85 6.60 -3.36
N GLY A 150 -7.51 6.90 -4.48
CA GLY A 150 -7.28 8.13 -5.23
C GLY A 150 -5.95 8.14 -5.98
N ARG A 151 -5.44 9.34 -6.27
CA ARG A 151 -4.18 9.52 -7.03
C ARG A 151 -2.96 9.47 -6.12
N GLY A 152 -1.82 9.10 -6.69
CA GLY A 152 -0.53 9.22 -6.02
C GLY A 152 -0.02 10.66 -5.91
N SER A 153 1.07 10.83 -5.15
CA SER A 153 1.70 12.13 -4.87
C SER A 153 3.22 11.99 -4.71
N VAL A 154 3.90 13.02 -4.19
CA VAL A 154 5.31 13.02 -3.78
C VAL A 154 5.39 13.39 -2.30
N LEU A 155 6.19 12.66 -1.52
CA LEU A 155 6.22 12.79 -0.06
C LEU A 155 6.53 14.22 0.39
N GLY A 156 7.46 14.91 -0.28
CA GLY A 156 7.80 16.30 0.02
C GLY A 156 6.61 17.27 -0.14
N GLU A 157 5.74 17.04 -1.12
CA GLU A 157 4.51 17.82 -1.30
C GLU A 157 3.56 17.63 -0.12
N GLU A 158 3.38 16.37 0.30
CA GLU A 158 2.48 16.03 1.42
C GLU A 158 2.99 16.55 2.76
N LYS A 159 4.31 16.50 3.02
CA LYS A 159 4.90 16.96 4.29
C LYS A 159 4.58 18.41 4.62
N VAL A 160 4.50 19.28 3.60
CA VAL A 160 4.17 20.70 3.78
C VAL A 160 2.77 20.87 4.37
N LEU A 161 1.88 19.90 4.14
CA LEU A 161 0.48 19.92 4.55
C LEU A 161 0.23 19.18 5.87
N PHE A 162 1.18 18.44 6.44
CA PHE A 162 0.95 17.59 7.62
C PHE A 162 0.36 18.33 8.82
N ASN A 163 0.77 19.58 9.04
CA ASN A 163 0.24 20.40 10.14
C ASN A 163 -1.21 20.88 9.89
N SER A 164 -1.70 20.80 8.65
CA SER A 164 -3.05 21.21 8.25
C SER A 164 -4.06 20.06 8.20
N TYR A 165 -3.61 18.83 8.40
CA TYR A 165 -4.44 17.63 8.39
C TYR A 165 -5.21 17.39 9.70
N PHE A 166 -4.98 18.23 10.72
CA PHE A 166 -5.55 18.13 12.06
C PHE A 166 -6.17 19.44 12.51
#